data_AF-A0AAW2PCD5-F1
#
_entry.id   AF-A0AAW2PCD5-F1
#
_cell.length_a   1.000
_cell.length_b   1.000
_cell.length_c   1.000
_cell.angle_alpha   90.00
_cell.angle_beta   90.00
_cell.angle_gamma   90.00
#
_symmetry.space_group_name_H-M   'P 1'
#
loop_
_entity.id
_entity.type
_entity.pdbx_description
1 polymer ?
#
loop_
_entity_poly.entity_id
_entity_poly.type
_entity_poly.pdbx_seq_one_letter_code
_entity_poly.pdbx_strand_id
1 'polypeptide(L)'
;MASASLSLSALMVSKPPLIHPHSSSPALLCPWNNPIRVPLLRRSVSSQRTASAVKSEFDIAFFERDLAGSDAPPTPTIPGAGFPDVDDKEEPQCPPGLRRYETMVVLRPDMSEDERLAFTQKYEELLVAGGGMYVEVFNRGVIPLAYSIRKKNKAGESNTYLDGIYLLFTYFTKPESMTILNETLLADDDVIRSSSFKIRKRKF
;
A
#
# COMPACT_ATOMS: atom_id res chain seq x y z
N MET A 1 -4.43 -32.63 -60.81
CA MET A 1 -4.04 -31.25 -60.46
C MET A 1 -5.30 -30.44 -60.31
N ALA A 2 -5.62 -30.02 -59.09
CA ALA A 2 -6.86 -29.35 -58.73
C ALA A 2 -6.69 -27.83 -58.84
N SER A 3 -7.61 -27.16 -59.55
CA SER A 3 -7.66 -25.70 -59.67
C SER A 3 -8.62 -25.14 -58.64
N ALA A 4 -8.11 -24.32 -57.72
CA ALA A 4 -8.89 -23.57 -56.74
C ALA A 4 -9.21 -22.17 -57.28
N SER A 5 -10.49 -21.83 -57.32
CA SER A 5 -11.00 -20.49 -57.65
C SER A 5 -11.21 -19.68 -56.37
N LEU A 6 -10.62 -18.49 -56.31
CA LEU A 6 -10.81 -17.50 -55.25
C LEU A 6 -11.94 -16.55 -55.65
N SER A 7 -13.00 -16.48 -54.84
CA SER A 7 -14.10 -15.53 -54.99
C SER A 7 -14.04 -14.51 -53.86
N LEU A 8 -13.74 -13.25 -54.22
CA LEU A 8 -13.78 -12.08 -53.36
C LEU A 8 -15.22 -11.57 -53.23
N SER A 9 -15.75 -11.46 -52.01
CA SER A 9 -16.99 -10.73 -51.72
C SER A 9 -16.68 -9.46 -50.92
N ALA A 10 -17.07 -8.32 -51.49
CA ALA A 10 -16.76 -6.98 -51.02
C ALA A 10 -17.70 -6.51 -49.90
N LEU A 11 -17.10 -5.76 -48.97
CA LEU A 11 -17.69 -5.10 -47.81
C LEU A 11 -18.70 -4.01 -48.24
N MET A 12 -19.91 -4.04 -47.67
CA MET A 12 -20.88 -2.94 -47.75
C MET A 12 -20.83 -2.13 -46.47
N VAL A 13 -20.31 -0.90 -46.59
CA VAL A 13 -20.28 0.13 -45.53
C VAL A 13 -21.61 0.87 -45.55
N SER A 14 -22.41 0.72 -44.49
CA SER A 14 -23.63 1.51 -44.29
C SER A 14 -23.33 2.78 -43.49
N LYS A 15 -23.87 3.88 -44.00
CA LYS A 15 -23.67 5.28 -43.58
C LYS A 15 -24.77 5.67 -42.58
N PRO A 16 -24.49 6.24 -41.40
CA PRO A 16 -25.53 6.75 -40.52
C PRO A 16 -25.89 8.21 -40.87
N PRO A 17 -27.17 8.63 -40.73
CA PRO A 17 -27.58 10.00 -41.00
C PRO A 17 -27.32 10.94 -39.80
N LEU A 18 -26.95 12.18 -40.14
CA LEU A 18 -26.86 13.34 -39.26
C LEU A 18 -28.25 13.75 -38.75
N ILE A 19 -28.38 13.91 -37.43
CA ILE A 19 -29.50 14.63 -36.80
C ILE A 19 -28.90 15.56 -35.73
N HIS A 20 -28.98 16.87 -35.98
CA HIS A 20 -29.03 17.90 -34.94
C HIS A 20 -30.50 18.25 -34.72
N PRO A 21 -30.93 18.46 -33.46
CA PRO A 21 -31.30 19.83 -33.11
C PRO A 21 -30.94 20.23 -31.66
N HIS A 22 -30.42 21.45 -31.58
CA HIS A 22 -30.76 22.56 -30.68
C HIS A 22 -31.47 22.29 -29.33
N SER A 23 -30.96 23.00 -28.32
CA SER A 23 -31.73 23.88 -27.42
C SER A 23 -31.85 23.47 -25.95
N SER A 24 -31.53 24.46 -25.12
CA SER A 24 -32.01 24.74 -23.77
C SER A 24 -31.43 23.96 -22.60
N SER A 25 -30.37 24.55 -22.04
CA SER A 25 -30.08 24.53 -20.61
C SER A 25 -31.20 25.20 -19.81
N PRO A 26 -31.58 24.64 -18.65
CA PRO A 26 -31.97 25.44 -17.51
C PRO A 26 -30.91 25.28 -16.43
N ALA A 27 -30.23 26.39 -16.14
CA ALA A 27 -29.52 26.58 -14.89
C ALA A 27 -30.56 26.61 -13.77
N LEU A 28 -30.59 25.58 -12.92
CA LEU A 28 -31.25 25.64 -11.62
C LEU A 28 -30.22 25.85 -10.54
N LEU A 29 -30.17 27.11 -10.13
CA LEU A 29 -29.63 27.59 -8.86
C LEU A 29 -30.31 26.84 -7.71
N CYS A 30 -29.53 26.14 -6.90
CA CYS A 30 -29.92 25.74 -5.55
C CYS A 30 -28.95 26.40 -4.56
N PRO A 31 -29.29 27.55 -3.96
CA PRO A 31 -28.64 28.00 -2.75
C PRO A 31 -29.41 27.39 -1.58
N TRP A 32 -28.89 26.34 -0.97
CA TRP A 32 -29.41 25.91 0.33
C TRP A 32 -28.28 25.80 1.35
N ASN A 33 -28.00 26.95 1.96
CA ASN A 33 -27.34 27.02 3.25
C ASN A 33 -28.22 26.32 4.29
N ASN A 34 -27.80 25.15 4.74
CA ASN A 34 -28.23 24.57 6.00
C ASN A 34 -27.02 24.43 6.92
N PRO A 35 -26.88 25.26 7.97
CA PRO A 35 -26.05 24.88 9.10
C PRO A 35 -26.80 23.79 9.88
N ILE A 36 -26.43 22.53 9.64
CA ILE A 36 -26.87 21.43 10.50
C ILE A 36 -26.25 21.67 11.87
N ARG A 37 -27.08 22.11 12.82
CA ARG A 37 -26.75 22.22 14.24
C ARG A 37 -26.42 20.83 14.77
N VAL A 38 -25.17 20.62 15.13
CA VAL A 38 -24.74 19.50 15.96
C VAL A 38 -25.39 19.63 17.35
N PRO A 39 -26.15 18.62 17.85
CA PRO A 39 -26.53 18.59 19.25
C PRO A 39 -25.29 18.26 20.07
N LEU A 40 -24.89 19.20 20.92
CA LEU A 40 -23.86 18.99 21.93
C LEU A 40 -24.44 18.07 23.02
N LEU A 41 -24.40 16.76 22.80
CA LEU A 41 -24.68 15.77 23.82
C LEU A 41 -23.53 15.79 24.84
N ARG A 42 -23.69 16.61 25.88
CA ARG A 42 -23.04 16.42 27.19
C ARG A 42 -23.39 15.01 27.67
N ARG A 43 -22.54 14.03 27.38
CA ARG A 43 -22.60 12.73 28.03
C ARG A 43 -21.95 12.88 29.41
N SER A 44 -22.80 13.04 30.43
CA SER A 44 -22.36 13.02 31.82
C SER A 44 -21.72 11.68 32.14
N VAL A 45 -20.57 11.76 32.80
CA VAL A 45 -19.87 10.66 33.46
C VAL A 45 -20.78 10.06 34.53
N SER A 46 -21.15 8.79 34.37
CA SER A 46 -21.46 7.89 35.48
C SER A 46 -21.32 6.44 35.00
N SER A 47 -20.07 5.98 34.92
CA SER A 47 -19.79 4.55 34.85
C SER A 47 -19.60 4.05 36.28
N GLN A 48 -20.70 3.74 36.95
CA GLN A 48 -20.64 2.77 38.05
C GLN A 48 -20.46 1.39 37.42
N ARG A 49 -19.20 1.00 37.22
CA ARG A 49 -18.82 -0.41 37.12
C ARG A 49 -17.98 -0.69 38.35
N THR A 50 -18.59 -1.36 39.31
CA THR A 50 -17.90 -2.10 40.36
C THR A 50 -17.07 -3.18 39.70
N ALA A 51 -15.83 -2.83 39.32
CA ALA A 51 -14.79 -3.80 39.08
C ALA A 51 -14.21 -4.17 40.44
N SER A 52 -14.33 -5.42 40.84
CA SER A 52 -13.52 -5.96 41.94
C SER A 52 -12.07 -5.76 41.55
N ALA A 53 -11.39 -4.88 42.27
CA ALA A 53 -9.96 -4.68 42.18
C ALA A 53 -9.27 -5.95 42.71
N VAL A 54 -9.08 -6.94 41.85
CA VAL A 54 -8.10 -7.99 42.10
C VAL A 54 -6.75 -7.33 41.86
N LYS A 55 -6.13 -6.85 42.95
CA LYS A 55 -4.71 -6.49 42.96
C LYS A 55 -3.93 -7.77 42.70
N SER A 56 -3.57 -8.04 41.45
CA SER A 56 -2.48 -8.95 41.16
C SER A 56 -1.19 -8.18 41.39
N GLU A 57 -0.66 -8.29 42.61
CA GLU A 57 0.74 -8.04 42.90
C GLU A 57 1.56 -9.05 42.09
N PHE A 58 2.10 -8.59 40.97
CA PHE A 58 3.11 -9.34 40.24
C PHE A 58 4.38 -9.31 41.08
N ASP A 59 4.64 -10.43 41.76
CA ASP A 59 5.81 -10.61 42.61
C ASP A 59 7.05 -10.82 41.74
N ILE A 60 7.78 -9.74 41.46
CA ILE A 60 9.02 -9.74 40.66
C ILE A 60 10.13 -10.55 41.36
N ALA A 61 9.97 -10.89 42.65
CA ALA A 61 10.95 -11.64 43.44
C ALA A 61 11.08 -13.13 43.04
N PHE A 62 10.15 -13.70 42.26
CA PHE A 62 10.28 -15.07 41.76
C PHE A 62 11.37 -15.21 40.69
N PHE A 63 11.65 -14.16 39.92
CA PHE A 63 12.69 -14.17 38.88
C PHE A 63 14.09 -13.79 39.40
N GLU A 64 14.23 -13.36 40.66
CA GLU A 64 15.48 -12.84 41.21
C GLU A 64 16.25 -13.83 42.09
N ARG A 65 15.77 -15.08 42.24
CA ARG A 65 16.38 -16.05 43.18
C ARG A 65 17.59 -16.83 42.66
N ASP A 66 17.95 -16.73 41.37
CA ASP A 66 19.04 -17.55 40.81
C ASP A 66 20.39 -16.83 40.57
N LEU A 67 20.59 -15.61 41.09
CA LEU A 67 21.80 -14.82 40.82
C LEU A 67 22.66 -14.45 42.05
N ALA A 68 22.62 -15.24 43.14
CA ALA A 68 23.55 -15.00 44.26
C ALA A 68 23.91 -16.27 45.05
N GLY A 69 24.93 -16.98 44.56
CA GLY A 69 25.67 -18.00 45.32
C GLY A 69 27.14 -17.96 44.91
N SER A 70 27.98 -17.45 45.82
CA SER A 70 29.40 -17.12 45.72
C SER A 70 30.36 -18.26 45.30
N ASP A 71 31.34 -17.98 44.43
CA ASP A 71 32.78 -17.79 44.72
C ASP A 71 33.57 -17.47 43.41
N ALA A 72 34.61 -16.62 43.43
CA ALA A 72 35.41 -16.18 42.24
C ALA A 72 36.86 -16.74 42.28
N PRO A 73 37.74 -16.68 41.22
CA PRO A 73 37.64 -16.26 39.79
C PRO A 73 38.03 -17.43 38.79
N PRO A 74 38.06 -17.31 37.43
CA PRO A 74 38.21 -16.12 36.57
C PRO A 74 37.01 -15.80 35.67
N THR A 75 36.93 -14.51 35.33
CA THR A 75 36.06 -13.84 34.35
C THR A 75 35.74 -14.65 33.10
N PRO A 76 34.46 -14.64 32.70
CA PRO A 76 34.11 -14.02 31.43
C PRO A 76 33.08 -12.90 31.65
N THR A 77 33.43 -11.71 31.18
CA THR A 77 32.59 -10.53 31.05
C THR A 77 31.21 -10.89 30.48
N ILE A 78 30.17 -10.77 31.30
CA ILE A 78 28.78 -10.83 30.84
C ILE A 78 28.46 -9.44 30.26
N PRO A 79 28.28 -9.30 28.94
CA PRO A 79 27.89 -8.01 28.36
C PRO A 79 26.47 -7.70 28.81
N GLY A 80 26.30 -6.51 29.38
CA GLY A 80 25.03 -6.03 29.89
C GLY A 80 23.92 -6.02 28.85
N ALA A 81 22.71 -5.82 29.36
CA ALA A 81 21.50 -5.56 28.62
C ALA A 81 21.66 -4.37 27.64
N GLY A 82 22.31 -4.63 26.51
CA GLY A 82 22.10 -3.91 25.28
C GLY A 82 20.87 -4.51 24.63
N PHE A 83 19.90 -3.67 24.31
CA PHE A 83 19.08 -3.96 23.15
C PHE A 83 20.06 -4.31 22.02
N PRO A 84 19.89 -5.43 21.30
CA PRO A 84 20.63 -5.61 20.06
C PRO A 84 20.28 -4.38 19.21
N ASP A 85 21.25 -3.49 19.08
CA ASP A 85 21.32 -2.48 18.06
C ASP A 85 21.05 -3.25 16.78
N VAL A 86 19.80 -3.13 16.31
CA VAL A 86 19.30 -3.87 15.15
C VAL A 86 20.26 -3.51 14.05
N ASP A 87 21.05 -4.50 13.65
CA ASP A 87 22.06 -4.45 12.63
C ASP A 87 21.74 -3.32 11.64
N ASP A 88 22.61 -2.31 11.60
CA ASP A 88 22.90 -1.56 10.38
C ASP A 88 23.42 -2.57 9.34
N LYS A 89 22.58 -3.52 8.91
CA LYS A 89 22.78 -4.28 7.68
C LYS A 89 22.81 -3.22 6.61
N GLU A 90 24.02 -2.88 6.20
CA GLU A 90 24.32 -1.85 5.22
C GLU A 90 23.39 -2.02 4.03
N GLU A 91 22.32 -1.21 3.97
CA GLU A 91 21.54 -1.07 2.77
C GLU A 91 22.53 -0.72 1.66
N PRO A 92 22.60 -1.50 0.57
CA PRO A 92 23.65 -1.34 -0.43
C PRO A 92 23.74 0.12 -0.84
N GLN A 93 24.97 0.65 -0.77
CA GLN A 93 25.23 2.05 -1.09
C GLN A 93 24.68 2.35 -2.49
N CYS A 94 23.89 3.43 -2.61
CA CYS A 94 23.28 3.83 -3.86
C CYS A 94 24.33 3.81 -4.97
N PRO A 95 24.21 2.94 -6.00
CA PRO A 95 25.15 2.97 -7.11
C PRO A 95 25.10 4.36 -7.78
N PRO A 96 26.24 4.85 -8.28
CA PRO A 96 26.35 6.21 -8.80
C PRO A 96 25.32 6.46 -9.91
N GLY A 97 24.52 7.52 -9.75
CA GLY A 97 23.50 7.93 -10.71
C GLY A 97 22.08 7.42 -10.44
N LEU A 98 21.88 6.47 -9.53
CA LEU A 98 20.55 6.04 -9.10
C LEU A 98 20.12 6.75 -7.81
N ARG A 99 18.80 6.85 -7.62
CA ARG A 99 18.20 7.40 -6.41
C ARG A 99 17.42 6.29 -5.70
N ARG A 100 17.51 6.28 -4.37
CA ARG A 100 16.72 5.40 -3.52
C ARG A 100 15.27 5.89 -3.45
N TYR A 101 14.36 4.99 -3.72
CA TYR A 101 12.93 5.22 -3.60
C TYR A 101 12.29 4.07 -2.83
N GLU A 102 11.18 4.40 -2.19
CA GLU A 102 10.31 3.46 -1.50
C GLU A 102 8.90 3.71 -2.02
N THR A 103 8.25 2.67 -2.56
CA THR A 103 6.88 2.78 -3.05
C THR A 103 5.97 1.89 -2.24
N MET A 104 5.00 2.51 -1.60
CA MET A 104 3.91 1.83 -0.92
C MET A 104 2.75 1.65 -1.90
N VAL A 105 2.33 0.40 -2.07
CA VAL A 105 1.21 0.02 -2.92
C VAL A 105 0.16 -0.66 -2.06
N VAL A 106 -1.09 -0.23 -2.21
CA VAL A 106 -2.25 -0.88 -1.60
C VAL A 106 -3.03 -1.58 -2.71
N LEU A 107 -3.14 -2.90 -2.60
CA LEU A 107 -3.89 -3.75 -3.53
C LEU A 107 -5.29 -4.06 -3.00
N ARG A 108 -6.17 -4.51 -3.91
CA ARG A 108 -7.49 -5.04 -3.58
C ARG A 108 -7.38 -6.26 -2.64
N PRO A 109 -8.18 -6.36 -1.57
CA PRO A 109 -8.14 -7.49 -0.63
C PRO A 109 -8.59 -8.81 -1.26
N ASP A 110 -9.38 -8.74 -2.35
CA ASP A 110 -9.92 -9.90 -3.07
C ASP A 110 -8.85 -10.66 -3.87
N MET A 111 -7.64 -10.08 -4.04
CA MET A 111 -6.54 -10.70 -4.77
C MET A 111 -5.97 -11.88 -3.99
N SER A 112 -5.87 -13.03 -4.66
CA SER A 112 -5.24 -14.25 -4.15
C SER A 112 -3.71 -14.10 -4.04
N GLU A 113 -3.06 -15.01 -3.32
CA GLU A 113 -1.61 -14.97 -3.12
C GLU A 113 -0.84 -15.13 -4.44
N ASP A 114 -1.30 -16.00 -5.33
CA ASP A 114 -0.68 -16.21 -6.65
C ASP A 114 -0.73 -14.94 -7.51
N GLU A 115 -1.85 -14.22 -7.49
CA GLU A 115 -1.98 -12.95 -8.21
C GLU A 115 -1.08 -11.86 -7.62
N ARG A 116 -0.85 -11.87 -6.29
CA ARG A 116 0.11 -10.97 -5.63
C ARG A 116 1.54 -11.28 -6.05
N LEU A 117 1.89 -12.56 -6.17
CA LEU A 117 3.21 -12.98 -6.66
C LEU A 117 3.40 -12.56 -8.12
N ALA A 118 2.39 -12.76 -8.96
CA ALA A 118 2.41 -12.31 -10.35
C ALA A 118 2.54 -10.78 -10.47
N PHE A 119 1.82 -10.03 -9.63
CA PHE A 119 1.95 -8.57 -9.54
C PHE A 119 3.39 -8.16 -9.18
N THR A 120 3.96 -8.80 -8.16
CA THR A 120 5.32 -8.53 -7.70
C THR A 120 6.33 -8.77 -8.82
N GLN A 121 6.23 -9.91 -9.50
CA GLN A 121 7.12 -10.26 -10.60
C GLN A 121 7.01 -9.27 -11.77
N LYS A 122 5.79 -8.86 -12.16
CA LYS A 122 5.54 -7.87 -13.22
C LYS A 122 6.22 -6.54 -12.92
N TYR A 123 6.11 -6.06 -11.68
CA TYR A 123 6.66 -4.75 -11.30
C TYR A 123 8.17 -4.80 -11.01
N GLU A 124 8.68 -5.95 -10.58
CA GLU A 124 10.13 -6.20 -10.52
C GLU A 124 10.76 -6.14 -11.91
N GLU A 125 10.17 -6.83 -12.89
CA GLU A 125 10.63 -6.77 -14.28
C GLU A 125 10.59 -5.33 -14.83
N LEU A 126 9.51 -4.58 -14.56
CA LEU A 126 9.39 -3.18 -14.96
C LEU A 126 10.51 -2.32 -14.35
N LEU A 127 10.81 -2.52 -13.07
CA LEU A 127 11.89 -1.82 -12.38
C LEU A 127 13.26 -2.17 -12.98
N VAL A 128 13.53 -3.45 -13.23
CA VAL A 128 14.78 -3.92 -13.84
C VAL A 128 14.91 -3.37 -15.27
N ALA A 129 13.86 -3.42 -16.07
CA ALA A 129 13.80 -2.84 -17.42
C ALA A 129 14.04 -1.32 -17.41
N GLY A 130 13.55 -0.63 -16.38
CA GLY A 130 13.79 0.79 -16.13
C GLY A 130 15.20 1.13 -15.65
N GLY A 131 16.12 0.15 -15.57
CA GLY A 131 17.48 0.30 -15.07
C GLY A 131 17.56 0.38 -13.54
N GLY A 132 16.56 -0.15 -12.85
CA GLY A 132 16.52 -0.25 -11.41
C GLY A 132 17.45 -1.36 -10.90
N MET A 133 18.06 -1.11 -9.73
CA MET A 133 18.92 -2.06 -9.04
C MET A 133 18.42 -2.28 -7.62
N TYR A 134 18.70 -3.47 -7.06
CA TYR A 134 18.31 -3.89 -5.71
C TYR A 134 16.83 -3.65 -5.43
N VAL A 135 15.97 -4.44 -6.06
CA VAL A 135 14.52 -4.42 -5.79
C VAL A 135 14.26 -5.37 -4.62
N GLU A 136 13.83 -4.80 -3.50
CA GLU A 136 13.35 -5.55 -2.35
C GLU A 136 11.84 -5.35 -2.21
N VAL A 137 11.12 -6.46 -2.03
CA VAL A 137 9.67 -6.45 -1.89
C VAL A 137 9.29 -7.01 -0.55
N PHE A 138 8.58 -6.20 0.24
CA PHE A 138 8.07 -6.58 1.54
C PHE A 138 6.54 -6.62 1.54
N ASN A 139 5.97 -7.79 1.85
CA ASN A 139 4.53 -7.99 1.94
C ASN A 139 4.09 -7.89 3.41
N ARG A 140 3.23 -6.90 3.70
CA ARG A 140 2.66 -6.67 5.05
C ARG A 140 1.34 -7.40 5.28
N GLY A 141 0.78 -8.04 4.26
CA GLY A 141 -0.51 -8.73 4.33
C GLY A 141 -1.71 -7.77 4.30
N VAL A 142 -2.88 -8.31 4.69
CA VAL A 142 -4.17 -7.60 4.70
C VAL A 142 -4.31 -6.81 5.99
N ILE A 143 -4.54 -5.51 5.89
CA ILE A 143 -4.75 -4.60 7.03
C ILE A 143 -6.00 -3.75 6.75
N PRO A 144 -6.89 -3.56 7.75
CA PRO A 144 -8.04 -2.68 7.59
C PRO A 144 -7.62 -1.24 7.36
N LEU A 145 -8.29 -0.59 6.40
CA LEU A 145 -8.08 0.80 6.05
C LEU A 145 -8.76 1.71 7.08
N ALA A 146 -8.16 2.88 7.30
CA ALA A 146 -8.74 3.89 8.19
C ALA A 146 -10.09 4.44 7.68
N TYR A 147 -10.36 4.32 6.37
CA TYR A 147 -11.61 4.73 5.73
C TYR A 147 -11.81 3.96 4.43
N SER A 148 -13.05 3.92 3.94
CA SER A 148 -13.37 3.21 2.70
C SER A 148 -12.78 3.89 1.45
N ILE A 149 -12.08 3.14 0.62
CA ILE A 149 -11.56 3.64 -0.66
C ILE A 149 -12.46 3.15 -1.80
N ARG A 150 -12.88 4.08 -2.67
CA ARG A 150 -13.64 3.77 -3.88
C ARG A 150 -12.72 3.77 -5.10
N LYS A 151 -12.67 2.67 -5.85
CA LYS A 151 -11.91 2.56 -7.11
C LYS A 151 -12.86 2.18 -8.23
N LYS A 152 -12.67 2.81 -9.40
CA LYS A 152 -13.35 2.43 -10.63
C LYS A 152 -12.41 1.56 -11.45
N ASN A 153 -12.88 0.40 -11.90
CA ASN A 153 -12.15 -0.48 -12.80
C ASN A 153 -12.32 -0.01 -14.25
N LYS A 154 -11.47 -0.51 -15.17
CA LYS A 154 -11.65 -0.31 -16.61
C LYS A 154 -12.96 -0.87 -17.13
N ALA A 155 -13.51 -1.89 -16.48
CA ALA A 155 -14.84 -2.45 -16.75
C ALA A 155 -16.01 -1.55 -16.33
N GLY A 156 -15.75 -0.42 -15.64
CA GLY A 156 -16.77 0.53 -15.18
C GLY A 156 -17.38 0.21 -13.81
N GLU A 157 -16.97 -0.89 -13.19
CA GLU A 157 -17.39 -1.26 -11.84
C GLU A 157 -16.81 -0.29 -10.81
N SER A 158 -17.64 0.12 -9.84
CA SER A 158 -17.23 0.99 -8.73
C SER A 158 -17.13 0.16 -7.45
N ASN A 159 -15.93 -0.30 -7.14
CA ASN A 159 -15.67 -1.11 -5.95
C ASN A 159 -15.34 -0.24 -4.74
N THR A 160 -15.81 -0.66 -3.56
CA THR A 160 -15.55 0.02 -2.29
C THR A 160 -14.84 -0.94 -1.35
N TYR A 161 -13.65 -0.57 -0.89
CA TYR A 161 -12.78 -1.40 -0.07
C TYR A 161 -12.67 -0.86 1.34
N LEU A 162 -12.79 -1.75 2.33
CA LEU A 162 -12.51 -1.47 3.75
C LEU A 162 -11.16 -2.02 4.19
N ASP A 163 -10.65 -3.02 3.48
CA ASP A 163 -9.34 -3.64 3.71
C ASP A 163 -8.44 -3.46 2.49
N GLY A 164 -7.14 -3.58 2.68
CA GLY A 164 -6.17 -3.57 1.58
C GLY A 164 -4.94 -4.38 1.92
N ILE A 165 -4.29 -4.92 0.88
CA ILE A 165 -3.01 -5.60 1.03
C ILE A 165 -1.89 -4.59 0.80
N TYR A 166 -0.98 -4.49 1.74
CA TYR A 166 0.12 -3.53 1.67
C TYR A 166 1.40 -4.21 1.15
N LEU A 167 1.87 -3.75 0.00
CA LEU A 167 3.16 -4.10 -0.56
C LEU A 167 4.10 -2.90 -0.51
N LEU A 168 5.32 -3.14 -0.06
CA LEU A 168 6.37 -2.15 0.00
C LEU A 168 7.52 -2.54 -0.90
N PHE A 169 7.84 -1.65 -1.84
CA PHE A 169 8.95 -1.82 -2.76
C PHE A 169 10.06 -0.84 -2.37
N THR A 170 11.22 -1.36 -1.98
CA THR A 170 12.44 -0.58 -1.78
C THR A 170 13.35 -0.83 -2.98
N TYR A 171 13.72 0.23 -3.71
CA TYR A 171 14.50 0.08 -4.93
C TYR A 171 15.34 1.31 -5.24
N PHE A 172 16.36 1.12 -6.08
CA PHE A 172 17.13 2.21 -6.64
C PHE A 172 16.78 2.34 -8.11
N THR A 173 16.35 3.51 -8.57
CA THR A 173 16.03 3.72 -9.97
C THR A 173 16.46 5.10 -10.47
N LYS A 174 16.45 5.26 -11.79
CA LYS A 174 16.64 6.55 -12.44
C LYS A 174 15.40 7.42 -12.21
N PRO A 175 15.56 8.73 -12.00
CA PRO A 175 14.42 9.63 -11.82
C PRO A 175 13.50 9.69 -13.04
N GLU A 176 14.03 9.40 -14.24
CA GLU A 176 13.26 9.38 -15.49
C GLU A 176 12.26 8.21 -15.55
N SER A 177 12.67 7.02 -15.11
CA SER A 177 11.83 5.81 -15.10
C SER A 177 10.72 5.84 -14.05
N MET A 178 10.85 6.71 -13.03
CA MET A 178 9.87 6.81 -11.95
C MET A 178 8.50 7.29 -12.43
N THR A 179 8.44 8.19 -13.41
CA THR A 179 7.18 8.71 -13.94
C THR A 179 6.38 7.58 -14.58
N ILE A 180 7.04 6.75 -15.39
CA ILE A 180 6.44 5.60 -16.08
C ILE A 180 5.89 4.61 -15.05
N LEU A 181 6.66 4.31 -13.99
CA LEU A 181 6.22 3.42 -12.92
C LEU A 181 4.98 3.95 -12.18
N ASN A 182 4.91 5.25 -11.91
CA ASN A 182 3.75 5.84 -11.26
C ASN A 182 2.51 5.78 -12.16
N GLU A 183 2.67 6.07 -13.45
CA GLU A 183 1.59 6.00 -14.42
C GLU A 183 1.05 4.57 -14.55
N THR A 184 1.93 3.57 -14.61
CA THR A 184 1.50 2.17 -14.70
C THR A 184 0.81 1.71 -13.42
N LEU A 185 1.30 2.07 -12.23
CA LEU A 185 0.62 1.78 -10.96
C LEU A 185 -0.76 2.43 -10.86
N LEU A 186 -0.93 3.65 -11.38
CA LEU A 186 -2.23 4.33 -11.38
C LEU A 186 -3.20 3.72 -12.40
N ALA A 187 -2.68 3.26 -13.54
CA ALA A 187 -3.44 2.66 -14.63
C ALA A 187 -3.87 1.22 -14.34
N ASP A 188 -3.23 0.52 -13.41
CA ASP A 188 -3.62 -0.82 -13.00
C ASP A 188 -4.86 -0.80 -12.09
N ASP A 189 -5.77 -1.75 -12.32
CA ASP A 189 -7.04 -1.86 -11.58
C ASP A 189 -6.86 -2.55 -10.23
N ASP A 190 -5.82 -3.38 -10.09
CA ASP A 190 -5.48 -4.09 -8.86
C ASP A 190 -4.95 -3.16 -7.78
N VAL A 191 -4.40 -2.02 -8.17
CA VAL A 191 -3.87 -0.99 -7.29
C VAL A 191 -4.98 0.00 -6.94
N ILE A 192 -5.38 0.00 -5.67
CA ILE A 192 -6.39 0.93 -5.16
C ILE A 192 -5.77 2.26 -4.73
N ARG A 193 -4.50 2.24 -4.32
CA ARG A 193 -3.69 3.43 -4.02
C ARG A 193 -2.21 3.11 -4.15
N SER A 194 -1.45 4.03 -4.76
CA SER A 194 0.01 4.01 -4.79
C SER A 194 0.56 5.31 -4.20
N SER A 195 1.73 5.23 -3.56
CA SER A 195 2.46 6.39 -3.07
C SER A 195 3.95 6.10 -3.08
N SER A 196 4.71 6.90 -3.81
CA SER A 196 6.15 6.77 -3.95
C SER A 196 6.88 7.86 -3.19
N PHE A 197 7.91 7.48 -2.44
CA PHE A 197 8.71 8.33 -1.58
C PHE A 197 10.17 8.29 -2.01
N LYS A 198 10.80 9.46 -2.07
CA LYS A 198 12.25 9.55 -2.20
C LYS A 198 12.87 9.48 -0.81
N ILE A 199 13.65 8.45 -0.55
CA ILE A 199 14.29 8.27 0.75
C ILE A 199 15.52 9.16 0.85
N ARG A 200 15.62 9.88 1.97
CA ARG A 200 16.77 10.71 2.34
C ARG A 200 17.20 10.32 3.75
N LYS A 201 18.51 10.29 3.99
CA LYS A 201 19.06 10.06 5.34
C LYS A 201 18.51 11.14 6.28
N ARG A 202 17.79 10.71 7.32
CA ARG A 202 17.27 11.60 8.36
C ARG A 202 18.45 12.17 9.15
N LYS A 203 18.49 13.49 9.30
CA LYS A 203 19.35 14.17 10.26
C LYS A 203 18.46 14.52 11.46
N PHE A 204 18.84 14.03 12.63
CA PHE A 204 18.14 14.31 13.88
C PHE A 204 18.72 15.56 14.53
#